data_AF-U1PP52-F1
#
_entry.id   AF-U1PP52-F1
#
_cell.length_a   1.000
_cell.length_b   1.000
_cell.length_c   1.000
_cell.angle_alpha   90.00
_cell.angle_beta   90.00
_cell.angle_gamma   90.00
#
_symmetry.space_group_name_H-M   'P 1'
#
loop_
_entity.id
_entity.type
_entity.pdbx_description
1 polymer ?
#
loop_
_entity_poly.entity_id
_entity_poly.type
_entity_poly.pdbx_seq_one_letter_code
_entity_poly.pdbx_strand_id
1 'polypeptide(L)'
;FGTNDLTQYTLAVDRNNENVAGRFDELHPAVLELIGDVIGTCRDHDVATSICGQAGSKPAMVEFLVDEGVTSISANIDAVRDVQHEVKRTEQQLILDSVR
;
A
#
# COMPACT_ATOMS: atom_id res chain seq x y z
N PHE A 1 1.20 8.07 -4.85
CA PHE A 1 1.67 8.93 -3.76
C PHE A 1 2.63 8.16 -2.88
N GLY A 2 3.48 8.87 -2.13
CA GLY A 2 4.56 8.27 -1.34
C GLY A 2 4.09 7.85 0.06
N THR A 3 4.24 6.58 0.40
CA THR A 3 3.81 6.06 1.73
C THR A 3 4.72 6.48 2.86
N ASN A 4 6.01 6.72 2.58
CA ASN A 4 6.99 7.09 3.59
C ASN A 4 6.60 8.38 4.30
N ASP A 5 6.42 9.47 3.52
CA ASP A 5 6.09 10.78 4.08
C ASP A 5 4.69 10.80 4.68
N LEU A 6 3.73 10.13 4.02
CA LEU A 6 2.38 9.94 4.58
C LEU A 6 2.47 9.33 5.98
N THR A 7 3.21 8.23 6.15
CA THR A 7 3.38 7.57 7.45
C THR A 7 4.06 8.48 8.47
N GLN A 8 5.12 9.19 8.08
CA GLN A 8 5.84 10.11 8.97
C GLN A 8 4.93 11.23 9.48
N TYR A 9 4.14 11.84 8.60
CA TYR A 9 3.24 12.93 8.96
C TYR A 9 2.03 12.43 9.75
N THR A 10 1.42 11.32 9.35
CA THR A 10 0.24 10.74 10.03
C THR A 10 0.58 10.30 11.45
N LEU A 11 1.75 9.67 11.66
CA LEU A 11 2.15 9.16 12.97
C LEU A 11 2.99 10.17 13.79
N ALA A 12 3.34 11.32 13.20
CA ALA A 12 4.28 12.27 13.76
C ALA A 12 5.62 11.63 14.18
N VAL A 13 6.20 10.80 13.29
CA VAL A 13 7.44 10.06 13.51
C VAL A 13 8.44 10.37 12.41
N ASP A 14 9.65 10.78 12.79
CA ASP A 14 10.81 10.83 11.89
C ASP A 14 11.50 9.46 11.87
N ARG A 15 11.48 8.78 10.71
CA ARG A 15 12.06 7.44 10.57
C ARG A 15 13.59 7.41 10.64
N ASN A 16 14.26 8.57 10.52
CA ASN A 16 15.70 8.70 10.61
C ASN A 16 16.17 9.07 12.03
N ASN A 17 15.25 9.36 12.95
CA ASN A 17 15.56 9.65 14.34
C ASN A 17 15.48 8.36 15.17
N GLU A 18 16.64 7.80 15.53
CA GLU A 18 16.77 6.54 16.27
C GLU A 18 15.93 6.47 17.56
N ASN A 19 15.64 7.62 18.19
CA ASN A 19 14.84 7.67 19.42
C ASN A 19 13.35 7.35 19.18
N VAL A 20 12.85 7.52 17.96
CA VAL A 20 11.43 7.36 17.60
C VAL A 20 11.19 6.45 16.40
N ALA A 21 12.22 6.07 15.65
CA ALA A 21 12.10 5.26 14.44
C ALA A 21 11.36 3.93 14.66
N GLY A 22 11.44 3.34 15.86
CA GLY A 22 10.68 2.14 16.22
C GLY A 22 9.15 2.29 16.23
N ARG A 23 8.63 3.52 16.09
CA ARG A 23 7.19 3.81 15.96
C ARG A 23 6.73 4.00 14.50
N PHE A 24 7.65 3.95 13.54
CA PHE A 24 7.31 4.05 12.13
C PHE A 24 6.64 2.75 11.68
N ASP A 25 5.35 2.82 11.36
CA ASP A 25 4.56 1.68 10.92
C ASP A 25 3.66 2.05 9.73
N GLU A 26 4.04 1.58 8.54
CA GLU A 26 3.29 1.82 7.30
C GLU A 26 1.97 1.03 7.25
N LEU A 27 1.80 0.01 8.11
CA LEU A 27 0.58 -0.78 8.24
C LEU A 27 -0.29 -0.32 9.41
N HIS A 28 0.04 0.81 10.03
CA HIS A 28 -0.78 1.38 11.10
C HIS A 28 -2.20 1.67 10.57
N PRO A 29 -3.28 1.34 11.32
CA PRO A 29 -4.66 1.48 10.84
C PRO A 29 -4.98 2.87 10.27
N ALA A 30 -4.54 3.95 10.95
CA ALA A 30 -4.74 5.31 10.47
C ALA A 30 -4.01 5.63 9.15
N VAL A 31 -2.91 4.95 8.84
CA VAL A 31 -2.20 5.11 7.56
C VAL A 31 -2.94 4.35 6.47
N LEU A 32 -3.39 3.13 6.76
CA LEU A 32 -4.18 2.31 5.83
C LEU A 32 -5.51 2.98 5.47
N GLU A 33 -6.21 3.56 6.46
CA GLU A 33 -7.46 4.32 6.24
C GLU A 33 -7.25 5.47 5.24
N LEU A 34 -6.20 6.28 5.42
CA LEU A 34 -5.87 7.38 4.49
C LEU A 34 -5.50 6.88 3.10
N ILE A 35 -4.83 5.73 2.99
CA ILE A 35 -4.52 5.12 1.69
C ILE A 35 -5.80 4.67 1.00
N GLY A 36 -6.68 3.96 1.70
CA GLY A 36 -7.97 3.49 1.20
C GLY A 36 -8.86 4.64 0.74
N ASP A 37 -8.97 5.70 1.54
CA ASP A 37 -9.74 6.91 1.19
C ASP A 37 -9.29 7.52 -0.14
N VAL A 38 -7.98 7.66 -0.35
CA VAL A 38 -7.43 8.20 -1.59
C VAL A 38 -7.68 7.26 -2.76
N ILE A 39 -7.50 5.95 -2.58
CA ILE A 39 -7.76 4.97 -3.64
C ILE A 39 -9.24 4.98 -4.04
N GLY A 40 -10.15 4.91 -3.06
CA GLY A 40 -11.60 4.97 -3.27
C GLY A 40 -12.02 6.25 -3.98
N THR A 41 -11.57 7.41 -3.50
CA THR A 41 -11.88 8.71 -4.11
C THR A 41 -11.41 8.76 -5.58
N CYS A 42 -10.21 8.29 -5.87
CA CYS A 42 -9.71 8.29 -7.25
C CYS A 42 -10.49 7.31 -8.14
N ARG A 43 -10.89 6.14 -7.63
CA ARG A 43 -11.75 5.19 -8.36
C ARG A 43 -13.10 5.81 -8.70
N ASP A 44 -13.73 6.52 -7.76
CA ASP A 44 -15.02 7.19 -7.96
C ASP A 44 -14.96 8.30 -9.04
N HIS A 45 -13.75 8.80 -9.33
CA HIS A 45 -13.51 9.85 -10.31
C HIS A 45 -12.75 9.37 -11.56
N ASP A 46 -12.62 8.06 -11.78
CA ASP A 46 -11.87 7.47 -12.90
C ASP A 46 -10.42 8.01 -13.02
N VAL A 47 -9.79 8.29 -11.88
CA VAL A 47 -8.40 8.75 -11.79
C VAL A 47 -7.49 7.57 -11.42
N ALA A 48 -6.42 7.37 -12.19
CA ALA A 48 -5.44 6.33 -11.89
C ALA A 48 -4.67 6.63 -10.60
N THR A 49 -4.55 5.63 -9.72
CA THR A 49 -3.74 5.71 -8.50
C THR A 49 -2.50 4.85 -8.59
N SER A 50 -1.40 5.40 -8.13
CA SER A 50 -0.12 4.69 -8.04
C SER A 50 0.44 4.86 -6.66
N ILE A 51 0.97 3.81 -6.04
CA ILE A 51 1.73 3.90 -4.80
C ILE A 51 3.21 3.74 -5.11
N CYS A 52 4.03 4.58 -4.48
CA CYS A 52 5.49 4.46 -4.49
C CYS A 52 6.04 4.51 -3.07
N GLY A 53 7.24 3.94 -2.89
CA GLY A 53 7.90 3.83 -1.60
C GLY A 53 8.19 2.37 -1.24
N GLN A 54 8.81 2.18 -0.08
CA GLN A 54 9.22 0.84 0.35
C GLN A 54 8.01 -0.02 0.75
N ALA A 55 6.91 0.58 1.21
CA ALA A 55 5.68 -0.15 1.50
C ALA A 55 5.19 -0.98 0.32
N GLY A 56 5.25 -0.45 -0.91
CA GLY A 56 4.81 -1.15 -2.13
C GLY A 56 5.64 -2.40 -2.48
N SER A 57 6.73 -2.65 -1.74
CA SER A 57 7.56 -3.85 -1.86
C SER A 57 7.29 -4.89 -0.74
N LYS A 58 6.32 -4.64 0.16
CA LYS A 58 5.96 -5.53 1.27
C LYS A 58 4.69 -6.31 0.93
N PRO A 59 4.68 -7.65 1.01
CA PRO A 59 3.52 -8.47 0.63
C PRO A 59 2.20 -8.07 1.30
N ALA A 60 2.21 -7.81 2.61
CA ALA A 60 1.00 -7.40 3.34
C ALA A 60 0.42 -6.05 2.86
N MET A 61 1.29 -5.12 2.45
CA MET A 61 0.83 -3.86 1.85
C MET A 61 0.30 -4.11 0.44
N VAL A 62 0.95 -4.97 -0.36
CA VAL A 62 0.48 -5.32 -1.70
C VAL A 62 -0.92 -5.93 -1.66
N GLU A 63 -1.16 -6.88 -0.76
CA GLU A 63 -2.47 -7.49 -0.54
C GLU A 63 -3.53 -6.42 -0.25
N PHE A 64 -3.29 -5.55 0.74
CA PHE A 64 -4.17 -4.42 1.05
C PHE A 64 -4.42 -3.50 -0.16
N LEU A 65 -3.38 -3.12 -0.90
CA LEU A 65 -3.53 -2.22 -2.06
C LEU A 65 -4.34 -2.83 -3.20
N VAL A 66 -4.21 -4.13 -3.42
CA VAL A 66 -5.00 -4.85 -4.42
C VAL A 66 -6.46 -4.94 -3.98
N ASP A 67 -6.71 -5.24 -2.71
CA ASP A 67 -8.07 -5.27 -2.14
C ASP A 67 -8.78 -3.90 -2.24
N GLU A 68 -8.06 -2.80 -1.97
CA GLU A 68 -8.57 -1.42 -2.14
C GLU A 68 -8.75 -1.03 -3.62
N GLY A 69 -8.14 -1.75 -4.55
CA GLY A 69 -8.25 -1.53 -5.99
C GLY A 69 -7.34 -0.43 -6.54
N VAL A 70 -6.07 -0.41 -6.09
CA VAL A 70 -5.04 0.47 -6.66
C VAL A 70 -4.84 0.21 -8.16
N THR A 71 -4.52 1.24 -8.95
CA THR A 71 -4.24 1.05 -10.39
C THR A 71 -2.83 0.53 -10.66
N SER A 72 -1.84 0.88 -9.83
CA SER A 72 -0.45 0.45 -10.02
C SER A 72 0.37 0.50 -8.73
N ILE A 73 1.38 -0.37 -8.65
CA ILE A 73 2.34 -0.44 -7.54
C ILE A 73 3.76 -0.28 -8.10
N SER A 74 4.49 0.70 -7.56
CA SER A 74 5.92 0.86 -7.82
C SER A 74 6.73 0.15 -6.73
N ALA A 75 7.48 -0.87 -7.12
CA ALA A 75 8.28 -1.71 -6.24
C ALA A 75 9.78 -1.51 -6.47
N ASN A 76 10.58 -1.85 -5.46
CA ASN A 76 12.03 -1.97 -5.62
C ASN A 76 12.36 -3.12 -6.57
N ILE A 77 13.47 -2.99 -7.31
CA ILE A 77 13.82 -3.92 -8.39
C ILE A 77 13.99 -5.37 -7.92
N ASP A 78 14.47 -5.55 -6.69
CA ASP A 78 14.66 -6.83 -6.02
C ASP A 78 13.34 -7.46 -5.55
N ALA A 79 12.31 -6.64 -5.31
CA ALA A 79 10.98 -7.09 -4.87
C ALA A 79 9.97 -7.29 -6.01
N VAL A 80 10.28 -6.89 -7.25
CA VAL A 80 9.31 -6.93 -8.38
C VAL A 80 8.67 -8.32 -8.55
N ARG A 81 9.45 -9.39 -8.44
CA ARG A 81 8.92 -10.76 -8.60
C ARG A 81 7.95 -11.14 -7.48
N ASP A 82 8.29 -10.80 -6.25
CA ASP A 82 7.47 -11.11 -5.08
C ASP A 82 6.17 -10.31 -5.13
N VAL A 83 6.24 -9.02 -5.50
CA VAL A 83 5.07 -8.16 -5.71
C VAL A 83 4.18 -8.71 -6.82
N GLN A 84 4.72 -9.11 -7.98
CA GLN A 84 3.92 -9.72 -9.05
C GLN A 84 3.22 -11.00 -8.61
N HIS A 85 3.91 -11.83 -7.83
CA HIS A 85 3.34 -13.06 -7.31
C HIS A 85 2.21 -12.79 -6.32
N GLU A 86 2.40 -11.81 -5.42
CA GLU A 86 1.41 -11.41 -4.44
C GLU A 86 0.17 -10.79 -5.10
N VAL A 87 0.35 -9.87 -6.05
CA VAL A 87 -0.76 -9.29 -6.84
C VAL A 87 -1.58 -10.39 -7.49
N LYS A 88 -0.93 -11.33 -8.18
CA LYS A 88 -1.61 -12.45 -8.82
C LYS A 88 -2.39 -13.30 -7.81
N ARG A 89 -1.80 -13.58 -6.64
CA ARG A 89 -2.44 -14.37 -5.58
C ARG A 89 -3.71 -13.69 -5.09
N THR A 90 -3.62 -12.40 -4.75
CA THR A 90 -4.73 -11.62 -4.21
C THR A 90 -5.84 -11.44 -5.25
N GLU A 91 -5.51 -11.09 -6.49
CA GLU A 91 -6.50 -11.00 -7.58
C GLU A 91 -7.25 -12.33 -7.80
N GLN A 92 -6.54 -13.47 -7.77
CA GLN A 92 -7.17 -14.78 -7.87
C GLN A 92 -8.13 -15.05 -6.70
N GLN A 93 -7.76 -14.65 -5.48
CA GLN A 93 -8.61 -14.80 -4.31
C GLN A 93 -9.89 -13.97 -4.44
N LEU A 94 -9.76 -12.70 -4.86
CA LEU A 94 -10.91 -11.82 -5.11
C LEU A 94 -11.87 -12.38 -6.17
N ILE A 95 -11.34 -12.95 -7.26
CA ILE A 95 -12.15 -13.63 -8.28
C ILE A 95 -12.89 -14.83 -7.68
N LEU A 96 -12.21 -15.67 -6.89
CA LEU A 96 -12.82 -16.84 -6.26
C LEU A 96 -13.93 -16.45 -5.28
N ASP A 97 -13.70 -15.41 -4.47
CA ASP A 97 -14.68 -14.94 -3.50
C ASP A 97 -15.86 -14.22 -4.17
N SER A 98 -15.69 -13.67 -5.37
CA SER A 98 -16.81 -13.09 -6.15
C SER A 98 -17.81 -14.12 -6.69
N VAL A 99 -17.44 -15.41 -6.71
CA VAL A 99 -18.27 -16.52 -7.24
C VAL A 99 -18.84 -17.40 -6.12
N ARG A 100 -18.45 -17.17 -4.87
CA ARG A 100 -18.98 -17.85 -3.68
C ARG A 100 -20.24 -17.16 -3.16
#